data_AF-A0A940FF83-F1
#
_entry.id   AF-A0A940FF83-F1
#
_cell.length_a   1.000
_cell.length_b   1.000
_cell.length_c   1.000
_cell.angle_alpha   90.00
_cell.angle_beta   90.00
_cell.angle_gamma   90.00
#
_symmetry.space_group_name_H-M   'P 1'
#
loop_
_entity.id
_entity.type
_entity.pdbx_description
1 polymer ?
#
loop_
_entity_poly.entity_id
_entity_poly.type
_entity_poly.pdbx_seq_one_letter_code
_entity_poly.pdbx_strand_id
1 'polypeptide(L)'
;MGVFFIHVHEGHIATLDQLAEAEIIEVGDDPSLPWFKIDAPSDATTMWYAAMRKRERGIFLGTLTFRHGDHHSLLLEQGWEEVPVPEIGPPGL
;
A
#
# COMPACT_ATOMS: atom_id res chain seq x y z
N MET A 1 3.77 -12.62 0.65
CA MET A 1 4.14 -12.15 -0.70
C MET A 1 2.88 -11.61 -1.29
N GLY A 2 2.89 -10.41 -1.85
CA GLY A 2 1.63 -9.86 -2.33
C GLY A 2 1.81 -8.65 -3.22
N VAL A 3 0.82 -8.45 -4.09
CA VAL A 3 0.62 -7.21 -4.80
C VAL A 3 -0.12 -6.26 -3.87
N PHE A 4 0.41 -5.04 -3.73
CA PHE A 4 -0.18 -4.00 -2.88
C PHE A 4 -0.91 -2.97 -3.73
N PHE A 5 -1.96 -2.41 -3.15
CA PHE A 5 -2.77 -1.36 -3.77
C PHE A 5 -2.93 -0.20 -2.80
N ILE A 6 -3.05 1.02 -3.32
CA ILE A 6 -3.35 2.25 -2.59
C ILE A 6 -4.73 2.78 -3.01
N HIS A 7 -5.58 3.08 -2.04
CA HIS A 7 -6.84 3.79 -2.27
C HIS A 7 -6.56 5.29 -2.38
N VAL A 8 -6.66 5.87 -3.58
CA VAL A 8 -6.13 7.23 -3.85
C VAL A 8 -6.87 8.36 -3.13
N HIS A 9 -8.09 8.12 -2.61
CA HIS A 9 -8.85 9.13 -1.88
C HIS A 9 -8.70 9.05 -0.35
N GLU A 10 -8.48 7.85 0.19
CA GLU A 10 -8.52 7.59 1.65
C GLU A 10 -7.15 7.20 2.20
N GLY A 11 -6.23 6.78 1.33
CA GLY A 11 -4.85 6.45 1.70
C GLY A 11 -4.69 5.08 2.34
N HIS A 12 -5.71 4.22 2.30
CA HIS A 12 -5.59 2.82 2.71
C HIS A 12 -4.66 2.06 1.77
N ILE A 13 -3.75 1.26 2.33
CA ILE A 13 -2.94 0.30 1.58
C ILE A 13 -3.42 -1.09 1.94
N ALA A 14 -3.70 -1.92 0.94
CA ALA A 14 -4.15 -3.29 1.12
C ALA A 14 -3.44 -4.23 0.14
N THR A 15 -3.32 -5.50 0.48
CA THR A 15 -2.91 -6.54 -0.47
C THR A 15 -4.09 -6.98 -1.34
N LEU A 16 -3.81 -7.59 -2.49
CA LEU A 16 -4.86 -8.20 -3.33
C LEU A 16 -5.74 -9.17 -2.55
N ASP A 17 -5.12 -10.04 -1.74
CA ASP A 17 -5.84 -11.03 -0.92
C ASP A 17 -6.78 -10.34 0.08
N GLN A 18 -6.32 -9.28 0.76
CA GLN A 18 -7.15 -8.53 1.71
C GLN A 18 -8.33 -7.82 1.03
N LEU A 19 -8.16 -7.33 -0.20
CA LEU A 19 -9.27 -6.75 -0.97
C LEU A 19 -10.31 -7.79 -1.35
N ALA A 20 -9.87 -9.00 -1.71
CA ALA A 20 -10.76 -10.12 -2.02
C ALA A 20 -11.46 -10.65 -0.76
N GLU A 21 -10.75 -10.76 0.37
CA GLU A 21 -11.31 -11.15 1.67
C GLU A 21 -12.37 -10.16 2.17
N ALA A 22 -12.21 -8.88 1.86
CA ALA A 22 -13.18 -7.83 2.17
C ALA A 22 -14.32 -7.70 1.14
N GLU A 23 -14.39 -8.61 0.16
CA GLU A 23 -15.39 -8.61 -0.92
C GLU A 23 -15.44 -7.29 -1.73
N ILE A 24 -14.32 -6.56 -1.79
CA ILE A 24 -14.18 -5.32 -2.59
C ILE A 24 -13.95 -5.66 -4.06
N ILE A 25 -13.31 -6.80 -4.31
CA ILE A 25 -13.06 -7.36 -5.62
C ILE A 25 -13.46 -8.84 -5.62
N GLU A 26 -13.78 -9.39 -6.79
CA GLU A 26 -13.84 -10.84 -6.95
C GLU A 26 -12.43 -11.45 -6.96
N VAL A 27 -12.31 -12.69 -6.47
CA VAL A 27 -11.03 -13.40 -6.45
C VAL A 27 -10.54 -13.59 -7.89
N GLY A 28 -9.39 -12.98 -8.21
CA GLY A 28 -8.77 -13.07 -9.54
C GLY A 28 -9.03 -11.86 -10.44
N ASP A 29 -9.86 -10.91 -10.02
CA ASP A 29 -10.02 -9.63 -10.69
C ASP A 29 -8.96 -8.61 -10.26
N ASP A 30 -8.61 -7.70 -11.18
CA ASP A 30 -7.78 -6.53 -10.86
C ASP A 30 -8.66 -5.46 -10.19
N PRO A 31 -8.24 -4.89 -9.04
CA PRO A 31 -8.92 -3.77 -8.42
C PRO A 31 -9.12 -2.60 -9.39
N SER A 32 -10.36 -2.16 -9.50
CA SER A 32 -10.70 -0.94 -10.25
C SER A 32 -10.51 0.30 -9.37
N LEU A 33 -10.67 1.49 -9.98
CA LEU A 33 -10.68 2.75 -9.25
C LEU A 33 -11.65 2.67 -8.04
N PRO A 34 -11.26 3.19 -6.87
CA PRO A 34 -10.11 4.07 -6.60
C PRO A 34 -8.82 3.35 -6.15
N TRP A 35 -8.72 2.04 -6.31
CA TRP A 35 -7.53 1.28 -5.96
C TRP A 35 -6.52 1.28 -7.11
N PHE A 36 -5.29 1.69 -6.81
CA PHE A 36 -4.19 1.65 -7.76
C PHE A 36 -3.09 0.72 -7.29
N LYS A 37 -2.58 -0.10 -8.20
CA LYS A 37 -1.46 -0.99 -7.93
C LYS A 37 -0.22 -0.18 -7.57
N ILE A 38 0.44 -0.55 -6.47
CA ILE A 38 1.76 -0.07 -6.11
C ILE A 38 2.78 -0.88 -6.92
N ASP A 39 3.65 -0.19 -7.64
CA ASP A 39 4.72 -0.82 -8.42
C ASP A 39 5.80 -1.34 -7.47
N ALA A 40 5.80 -2.65 -7.24
CA ALA A 40 6.71 -3.33 -6.34
C ALA A 40 6.88 -4.80 -6.75
N PRO A 41 7.96 -5.47 -6.31
CA PRO A 41 8.13 -6.91 -6.53
C PRO A 41 6.92 -7.70 -6.01
N SER A 42 6.44 -8.67 -6.79
CA SER A 42 5.31 -9.51 -6.42
C SER A 42 5.57 -10.36 -5.16
N ASP A 43 6.84 -10.60 -4.85
CA ASP A 43 7.31 -11.30 -3.65
C ASP A 43 7.53 -10.37 -2.45
N ALA A 44 7.14 -9.09 -2.53
CA ALA A 44 7.25 -8.17 -1.40
C ALA A 44 6.51 -8.71 -0.17
N THR A 45 7.14 -8.54 1.00
CA THR A 45 6.60 -8.94 2.29
C THR A 45 6.78 -7.81 3.29
N THR A 46 5.76 -7.58 4.12
CA THR A 46 5.77 -6.54 5.16
C THR A 46 6.84 -6.77 6.24
N MET A 47 7.44 -7.97 6.29
CA MET A 47 8.60 -8.27 7.12
C MET A 47 9.83 -7.45 6.73
N TRP A 48 10.04 -7.21 5.44
CA TRP A 48 11.23 -6.51 4.91
C TRP A 48 10.88 -5.18 4.25
N TYR A 49 9.66 -5.05 3.74
CA TYR A 49 9.20 -3.84 3.07
C TYR A 49 8.30 -3.01 3.98
N ALA A 50 8.52 -1.70 3.98
CA ALA A 50 7.64 -0.68 4.50
C ALA A 50 6.67 -0.26 3.39
N ALA A 51 5.38 -0.31 3.69
CA ALA A 51 4.36 0.32 2.86
C ALA A 51 4.32 1.80 3.20
N MET A 52 4.59 2.65 2.23
CA MET A 52 4.67 4.10 2.42
C MET A 52 3.53 4.76 1.65
N ARG A 53 2.91 5.77 2.26
CA ARG A 53 1.95 6.64 1.59
C ARG A 53 2.33 8.10 1.72
N LYS A 54 1.92 8.91 0.77
CA LYS A 54 2.03 10.37 0.86
C LYS A 54 0.83 11.03 0.21
N ARG A 55 0.27 12.04 0.87
CA ARG A 55 -0.78 12.87 0.29
C ARG A 55 -0.15 13.97 -0.57
N GLU A 56 -0.49 13.98 -1.85
CA GLU A 56 0.05 14.92 -2.83
C GLU A 56 -1.12 15.44 -3.70
N ARG A 57 -1.30 16.76 -3.77
CA ARG A 57 -2.33 17.42 -4.62
C ARG A 57 -3.76 16.83 -4.49
N GLY A 58 -4.14 16.40 -3.29
CA GLY A 58 -5.49 15.89 -3.01
C GLY A 58 -5.68 14.39 -3.25
N ILE A 59 -4.65 13.65 -3.69
CA ILE A 59 -4.65 12.19 -3.80
C ILE A 59 -3.56 11.57 -2.93
N PHE A 60 -3.69 10.27 -2.63
CA PHE A 60 -2.65 9.48 -1.99
C PHE A 60 -1.82 8.72 -3.02
N LEU A 61 -0.51 8.82 -2.88
CA LEU A 61 0.47 8.01 -3.59
C LEU A 61 0.94 6.90 -2.66
N GLY A 62 1.23 5.72 -3.22
CA GLY A 62 1.75 4.56 -2.49
C GLY A 62 3.08 4.08 -3.07
N THR A 63 3.99 3.61 -2.22
CA THR A 63 5.23 2.94 -2.63
C THR A 63 5.64 1.88 -1.60
N LEU A 64 6.45 0.91 -2.03
CA LEU A 64 7.12 -0.03 -1.12
C LEU A 64 8.63 0.24 -1.12
N THR A 65 9.25 0.18 0.05
CA THR A 65 10.70 0.30 0.20
C THR A 65 11.22 -0.65 1.26
N PHE A 66 12.49 -1.01 1.22
CA PHE A 66 13.09 -1.82 2.29
C PHE A 66 13.12 -1.03 3.61
N ARG A 67 12.64 -1.66 4.68
CA ARG A 67 12.68 -1.13 6.05
C ARG A 67 14.12 -0.84 6.47
N HIS A 68 14.29 0.24 7.23
CA HIS A 68 15.58 0.60 7.84
C HIS A 68 16.75 0.79 6.86
N GLY A 69 16.46 1.05 5.58
CA GLY A 69 17.45 1.45 4.58
C GLY A 69 17.45 2.96 4.32
N ASP A 70 18.48 3.45 3.64
CA ASP A 70 18.63 4.89 3.35
C ASP A 70 17.44 5.46 2.56
N HIS A 71 16.86 4.66 1.66
CA HIS A 71 15.69 5.10 0.88
C HIS A 71 14.44 5.27 1.75
N HIS A 72 14.25 4.42 2.76
CA HIS A 72 13.16 4.54 3.72
C HIS A 72 13.29 5.83 4.54
N SER A 73 14.47 6.11 5.06
CA SER A 73 14.77 7.37 5.77
C SER A 73 14.52 8.59 4.88
N LEU A 74 14.98 8.57 3.63
CA LEU A 74 14.76 9.65 2.67
C LEU A 74 13.27 9.90 2.42
N LEU A 75 12.45 8.85 2.29
CA LEU A 75 11.02 9.00 2.09
C LEU A 75 10.36 9.63 3.31
N LEU A 76 10.71 9.21 4.52
CA LEU A 76 10.22 9.83 5.76
C LEU A 76 10.56 11.33 5.82
N GLU A 77 11.79 11.71 5.48
CA GLU A 77 12.23 13.10 5.42
C GLU A 77 11.45 13.93 4.37
N GLN A 78 11.03 13.29 3.28
CA GLN A 78 10.22 13.91 2.22
C GLN A 78 8.72 13.98 2.54
N GLY A 79 8.34 13.63 3.77
CA GLY A 79 6.96 13.67 4.25
C GLY A 79 6.12 12.48 3.81
N TRP A 80 6.75 11.34 3.47
CA TRP A 80 6.04 10.08 3.36
C TRP A 80 5.79 9.51 4.75
N GLU A 81 4.68 8.81 4.89
CA GLU A 81 4.24 8.16 6.11
C GLU A 81 4.33 6.65 5.90
N GLU A 82 4.97 5.95 6.84
CA GLU A 82 4.89 4.50 6.87
C GLU A 82 3.53 4.07 7.40
N VAL A 83 2.86 3.16 6.68
CA VAL A 83 1.64 2.49 7.13
C VAL A 83 2.03 1.32 8.03
N PRO A 84 1.63 1.32 9.32
CA PRO A 84 1.89 0.20 10.22
C PRO A 84 1.28 -1.09 9.69
N VAL A 85 1.96 -2.23 9.88
CA VAL A 85 1.45 -3.53 9.41
C VAL A 85 0.02 -3.84 9.87
N PRO A 86 -0.38 -3.54 11.13
CA PRO A 86 -1.76 -3.74 11.58
C PRO A 86 -2.80 -2.85 10.89
N GLU A 87 -2.39 -1.76 10.23
CA GLU A 87 -3.26 -0.83 9.51
C GLU A 87 -3.29 -1.12 8.00
N ILE A 88 -2.52 -2.12 7.52
CA ILE A 88 -2.57 -2.57 6.13
C ILE A 88 -3.84 -3.42 5.96
N GLY A 89 -4.76 -2.88 5.18
CA GLY A 89 -6.06 -3.45 4.87
C GLY A 89 -7.00 -2.38 4.32
N PRO A 90 -8.12 -2.79 3.70
CA PRO A 90 -9.17 -1.87 3.32
C PRO A 90 -9.91 -1.30 4.54
N PRO A 91 -10.67 -0.20 4.36
CA PRO A 91 -11.43 0.40 5.45
C PRO A 91 -12.40 -0.59 6.10
N GLY A 92 -12.39 -0.67 7.44
CA GLY A 92 -13.34 -1.47 8.21
C GLY A 92 -12.87 -2.89 8.59
N LEU A 93 -11.62 -3.24 8.31
CA LEU A 93 -10.94 -4.43 8.85
C LEU A 93 -10.25 -4.15 10.19
#